data_AF-A0A2K3N1F8-F1
#
_entry.id   AF-A0A2K3N1F8-F1
#
_cell.length_a   1.000
_cell.length_b   1.000
_cell.length_c   1.000
_cell.angle_alpha   90.00
_cell.angle_beta   90.00
_cell.angle_gamma   90.00
#
_symmetry.space_group_name_H-M   'P 1'
#
loop_
_entity.id
_entity.type
_entity.pdbx_description
1 polymer ?
#
loop_
_entity_poly.entity_id
_entity_poly.type
_entity_poly.pdbx_seq_one_letter_code
_entity_poly.pdbx_strand_id
1 'polypeptide(L)'
;MARTNAERLDELSDKVDAIITQLTTLTTIPQPPPTPTPTPPPTNNLPHLPRMKLDVPKFDGSDAMGWIFKISQFFDYHQTPEEERLTVASLYMEGQALS
;
A
#
# COMPACT_ATOMS: atom_id res chain seq x y z
N MET A 1 -42.85 -1.84 -23.49
CA MET A 1 -41.57 -2.04 -24.21
C MET A 1 -40.50 -2.35 -23.17
N ALA A 2 -39.77 -3.45 -23.31
CA ALA A 2 -38.70 -3.82 -22.38
C ALA A 2 -37.43 -3.01 -22.71
N ARG A 3 -36.79 -2.42 -21.69
CA ARG A 3 -35.51 -1.71 -21.85
C ARG A 3 -34.42 -2.68 -22.30
N THR A 4 -33.61 -2.25 -23.26
CA THR A 4 -32.53 -3.05 -23.85
C THR A 4 -31.29 -3.08 -22.95
N ASN A 5 -30.44 -4.09 -23.10
CA ASN A 5 -29.19 -4.19 -22.33
C ASN A 5 -28.21 -3.04 -22.62
N ALA A 6 -28.30 -2.42 -23.80
CA ALA A 6 -27.49 -1.25 -24.15
C ALA A 6 -27.87 -0.03 -23.29
N GLU A 7 -29.16 0.25 -23.14
CA GLU A 7 -29.64 1.34 -22.27
C GLU A 7 -29.22 1.12 -20.81
N ARG A 8 -29.19 -0.14 -20.35
CA ARG A 8 -28.75 -0.50 -19.00
C ARG A 8 -27.25 -0.28 -18.78
N LEU A 9 -26.43 -0.36 -19.84
CA LEU A 9 -24.99 -0.15 -19.78
C LEU A 9 -24.65 1.35 -19.80
N ASP A 10 -25.35 2.14 -20.61
CA ASP A 10 -25.21 3.59 -20.62
C ASP A 10 -25.63 4.20 -19.27
N GLU A 11 -26.76 3.75 -18.71
CA GLU A 11 -27.20 4.15 -17.36
C GLU A 11 -26.16 3.79 -16.27
N LEU A 12 -25.42 2.69 -16.45
CA LEU A 12 -24.38 2.29 -15.51
C LEU A 12 -23.13 3.18 -15.62
N SER A 13 -22.72 3.52 -16.84
CA SER A 13 -21.60 4.44 -17.10
C SER A 13 -21.89 5.83 -16.51
N ASP A 14 -23.08 6.37 -16.76
CA ASP A 14 -23.51 7.66 -16.20
C ASP A 14 -23.49 7.65 -14.66
N LYS A 15 -23.88 6.53 -14.04
CA LYS A 15 -23.81 6.36 -12.59
C LYS A 15 -22.38 6.27 -12.07
N VAL A 16 -21.47 5.63 -12.79
CA VAL A 16 -20.06 5.56 -12.41
C VAL A 16 -19.42 6.95 -12.46
N ASP A 17 -19.67 7.73 -13.51
CA ASP A 17 -19.16 9.11 -13.62
C ASP A 17 -19.73 10.02 -12.53
N ALA A 18 -21.01 9.86 -12.19
CA ALA A 18 -21.63 10.56 -11.08
C ALA A 18 -20.98 10.21 -9.72
N ILE A 19 -20.61 8.94 -9.51
CA ILE A 19 -19.92 8.49 -8.28
C ILE A 19 -18.50 9.06 -8.22
N ILE A 20 -17.76 9.04 -9.34
CA ILE A 20 -16.41 9.64 -9.42
C ILE A 20 -16.49 11.13 -9.08
N THR A 21 -17.50 11.83 -9.59
CA THR A 21 -17.71 13.25 -9.31
C THR A 21 -18.03 13.50 -7.82
N GLN A 22 -18.89 12.67 -7.22
CA GLN A 22 -19.24 12.79 -5.79
C GLN A 22 -18.07 12.43 -4.85
N LEU A 23 -17.24 11.45 -5.19
CA LEU A 23 -16.04 11.15 -4.43
C LEU A 23 -15.03 12.32 -4.51
N THR A 24 -14.98 13.00 -5.65
CA THR A 24 -14.16 14.20 -5.83
C THR A 24 -14.65 15.38 -4.98
N THR A 25 -15.96 15.58 -4.84
CA THR A 25 -16.50 16.67 -4.01
C THR A 25 -16.38 16.40 -2.51
N LEU A 26 -16.42 15.14 -2.08
CA LEU A 26 -16.22 14.77 -0.67
C LEU A 26 -14.76 14.87 -0.22
N THR A 27 -13.81 14.79 -1.15
CA THR A 27 -12.37 14.92 -0.87
C THR A 27 -11.83 16.35 -1.09
N THR A 28 -12.63 17.27 -1.66
CA THR A 28 -12.19 18.63 -1.95
C THR A 28 -12.31 19.55 -0.73
N ILE A 29 -11.18 19.84 -0.09
CA ILE A 29 -11.05 20.96 0.85
C ILE A 29 -11.01 22.25 -0.01
N PRO A 30 -11.75 23.32 0.31
CA PRO A 30 -11.80 24.50 -0.55
C PRO A 30 -10.42 25.17 -0.63
N GLN A 31 -9.75 25.10 -1.78
CA GLN A 31 -8.54 25.87 -2.05
C GLN A 31 -8.89 27.32 -2.44
N PRO A 32 -8.19 28.34 -1.91
CA PRO A 32 -8.32 29.71 -2.38
C PRO A 32 -7.76 29.88 -3.81
N PRO A 33 -8.18 30.91 -4.56
CA PRO A 33 -7.86 31.06 -5.98
C PRO A 33 -6.34 31.27 -6.22
N PRO A 34 -5.81 30.83 -7.38
CA PRO A 34 -4.38 30.74 -7.62
C PRO A 34 -3.75 32.09 -8.01
N THR A 35 -2.69 32.48 -7.30
CA THR A 35 -1.75 33.53 -7.72
C THR A 35 -0.68 32.90 -8.65
N PRO A 36 -0.27 33.56 -9.76
CA PRO A 36 0.70 32.99 -10.69
C PRO A 36 2.13 33.07 -10.12
N THR A 37 2.68 31.94 -9.67
CA THR A 37 4.11 31.81 -9.36
C THR A 37 4.59 30.41 -9.73
N PRO A 38 5.85 30.24 -10.21
CA PRO A 38 6.32 29.01 -10.83
C PRO A 38 6.49 27.89 -9.80
N THR A 39 5.78 26.78 -10.02
CA THR A 39 5.67 25.65 -9.10
C THR A 39 6.95 24.79 -9.09
N PRO A 40 7.57 24.49 -7.93
CA PRO A 40 8.40 23.29 -7.78
C PRO A 40 7.51 22.02 -7.84
N PRO A 41 8.05 20.84 -8.15
CA PRO A 41 7.25 19.64 -8.42
C PRO A 41 6.44 19.21 -7.18
N PRO A 42 5.27 18.58 -7.37
CA PRO A 42 4.40 18.17 -6.27
C PRO A 42 5.07 17.06 -5.47
N THR A 43 5.39 17.34 -4.21
CA THR A 43 5.69 16.31 -3.22
C THR A 43 4.42 15.53 -2.96
N ASN A 44 4.41 14.29 -3.46
CA ASN A 44 3.38 13.29 -3.29
C ASN A 44 3.22 12.93 -1.81
N ASN A 45 2.47 13.74 -1.06
CA ASN A 45 2.10 13.46 0.32
C ASN A 45 0.88 12.53 0.31
N LEU A 46 1.14 11.25 -0.01
CA LEU A 46 0.24 10.16 0.33
C LEU A 46 -0.08 10.21 1.84
N PRO A 47 -1.32 9.91 2.27
CA PRO A 47 -1.63 9.79 3.68
C PRO A 47 -0.69 8.75 4.29
N HIS A 48 0.19 9.22 5.18
CA HIS A 48 1.20 8.40 5.82
C HIS A 48 0.48 7.45 6.77
N LEU A 49 0.07 6.29 6.24
CA LEU A 49 -0.41 5.18 7.05
C LEU A 49 0.63 4.97 8.16
N PRO A 50 0.26 4.87 9.45
CA PRO A 50 1.22 4.69 10.52
C PRO A 50 2.10 3.49 10.17
N ARG A 51 3.38 3.76 9.86
CA ARG A 51 4.32 2.71 9.48
C ARG A 51 4.48 1.82 10.70
N MET A 52 3.83 0.66 10.69
CA MET A 52 3.99 -0.35 11.71
C MET A 52 5.46 -0.76 11.67
N LYS A 53 6.22 -0.40 12.71
CA LYS A 53 7.60 -0.87 12.87
C LYS A 53 7.51 -2.33 13.30
N LEU A 54 7.46 -3.23 12.33
CA LEU A 54 7.71 -4.64 12.56
C LEU A 54 9.19 -4.79 12.85
N ASP A 55 9.52 -4.97 14.12
CA ASP A 55 10.87 -5.33 14.53
C ASP A 55 11.05 -6.83 14.33
N VAL A 56 12.02 -7.23 13.50
CA VAL A 56 12.30 -8.63 13.23
C VAL A 56 13.33 -9.11 14.26
N PRO A 57 12.98 -10.08 15.11
CA PRO A 57 13.96 -10.66 16.01
C PRO A 57 15.02 -11.42 15.22
N LYS A 58 16.26 -11.42 15.70
CA LYS A 58 17.28 -12.31 15.19
C LYS A 58 16.94 -13.78 15.54
N PHE A 59 17.43 -14.70 14.72
CA PHE A 59 17.22 -16.12 14.86
C PHE A 59 18.47 -16.80 15.39
N ASP A 60 18.38 -17.29 16.62
CA ASP A 60 19.43 -18.06 17.29
C ASP A 60 19.20 -19.57 17.19
N GLY A 61 18.29 -20.06 16.34
CA GLY A 61 17.93 -21.48 16.28
C GLY A 61 16.75 -21.87 17.19
N SER A 62 16.29 -21.00 18.08
CA SER A 62 15.12 -21.22 18.94
C SER A 62 13.83 -20.78 18.26
N ASP A 63 12.72 -21.48 18.51
CA ASP A 63 11.38 -21.13 18.01
C ASP A 63 11.34 -20.79 16.50
N ALA A 64 11.78 -21.73 15.67
CA ALA A 64 11.84 -21.54 14.22
C ALA A 64 10.49 -21.12 13.61
N MET A 65 9.38 -21.70 14.08
CA MET A 65 8.05 -21.37 13.55
C MET A 65 7.64 -19.94 13.88
N GLY A 66 7.86 -19.49 15.13
CA GLY A 66 7.58 -18.11 15.52
C GLY A 66 8.46 -17.11 14.78
N TRP A 67 9.72 -17.46 14.51
CA TRP A 67 10.61 -16.63 13.72
C TRP A 67 10.18 -16.54 12.25
N ILE A 68 9.90 -17.68 11.61
CA ILE A 68 9.42 -17.77 10.21
C ILE A 68 8.17 -16.90 10.04
N PHE A 69 7.19 -17.01 10.94
CA PHE A 69 5.99 -16.20 10.88
C PHE A 69 6.33 -14.69 10.90
N LYS A 70 7.18 -14.23 11.82
CA LYS A 70 7.54 -12.81 11.94
C LYS A 70 8.30 -12.28 10.73
N ILE A 71 9.29 -13.03 10.22
CA ILE A 71 10.07 -12.59 9.04
C ILE A 71 9.20 -12.59 7.78
N SER A 72 8.25 -13.53 7.63
CA SER A 72 7.28 -13.52 6.53
C SER A 72 6.39 -12.28 6.57
N GLN A 73 5.84 -11.93 7.74
CA GLN A 73 5.05 -10.69 7.88
C GLN A 73 5.86 -9.44 7.58
N PHE A 74 7.15 -9.42 7.94
CA PHE A 74 8.06 -8.34 7.59
C PHE A 74 8.22 -8.21 6.07
N PHE A 75 8.48 -9.32 5.35
CA PHE A 75 8.62 -9.28 3.91
C PHE A 75 7.37 -8.85 3.18
N ASP A 76 6.20 -9.29 3.63
CA ASP A 76 4.93 -8.92 3.01
C ASP A 76 4.60 -7.44 3.27
N TYR A 77 4.87 -6.95 4.48
CA TYR A 77 4.66 -5.55 4.84
C TYR A 77 5.63 -4.59 4.11
N HIS A 78 6.91 -4.98 3.99
CA HIS A 78 7.93 -4.19 3.30
C HIS A 78 7.96 -4.44 1.78
N GLN A 79 7.08 -5.31 1.28
CA GLN A 79 7.06 -5.75 -0.13
C GLN A 79 8.45 -6.22 -0.60
N THR A 80 9.17 -6.96 0.25
CA THR A 80 10.51 -7.46 -0.07
C THR A 80 10.42 -8.46 -1.23
N PRO A 81 11.15 -8.24 -2.34
CA PRO A 81 11.19 -9.15 -3.49
C PRO A 81 11.63 -10.55 -3.08
N GLU A 82 11.05 -11.58 -3.70
CA GLU A 82 11.29 -12.97 -3.35
C GLU A 82 12.78 -13.35 -3.45
N GLU A 83 13.46 -12.85 -4.48
CA GLU A 83 14.89 -13.06 -4.72
C GLU A 83 15.79 -12.46 -3.62
N GLU A 84 15.32 -11.45 -2.90
CA GLU A 84 16.06 -10.80 -1.81
C GLU A 84 15.74 -11.41 -0.44
N ARG A 85 14.60 -12.08 -0.28
CA ARG A 85 14.13 -12.60 1.02
C ARG A 85 15.14 -13.50 1.69
N LEU A 86 15.78 -14.41 0.94
CA LEU A 86 16.77 -15.32 1.50
C LEU A 86 18.03 -14.59 1.97
N THR A 87 18.49 -13.60 1.19
CA THR A 87 19.63 -12.75 1.54
C THR A 87 19.33 -11.93 2.79
N VAL A 88 18.13 -11.36 2.89
CA VAL A 88 17.73 -10.60 4.09
C VAL A 88 17.61 -11.53 5.29
N ALA A 89 16.97 -12.70 5.15
CA ALA A 89 16.81 -13.68 6.22
C ALA A 89 18.16 -14.09 6.84
N SER A 90 19.21 -14.26 6.03
CA SER A 90 20.54 -14.64 6.52
C SER A 90 21.18 -13.55 7.40
N LEU A 91 20.90 -12.27 7.15
CA LEU A 91 21.38 -11.15 7.97
C LEU A 91 20.80 -11.15 9.39
N TYR A 92 19.67 -11.84 9.58
CA TYR A 92 19.01 -11.96 10.88
C TYR A 92 19.36 -13.28 11.59
N MET A 93 20.22 -14.13 11.05
CA MET A 93 20.70 -15.32 11.76
C MET A 93 21.83 -14.97 12.74
N GLU A 94 21.85 -15.62 13.89
CA GLU A 94 22.91 -15.48 14.89
C GLU A 94 23.15 -16.76 15.70
N GLY A 95 24.20 -16.77 16.52
CA GLY A 95 24.48 -17.87 17.46
C GLY A 95 24.61 -19.23 16.78
N GLN A 96 23.98 -20.26 17.38
CA GLN A 96 23.99 -21.65 16.88
C GLN A 96 23.31 -21.82 15.50
N ALA A 97 22.54 -20.83 15.02
CA ALA A 97 22.00 -20.88 13.67
C ALA A 97 23.07 -20.62 12.58
N LEU A 98 24.22 -20.04 12.95
CA LEU A 98 25.35 -19.79 12.06
C LEU A 98 26.51 -20.78 12.21
N SER A 99 26.45 -21.71 13.18
CA SER A 99 27.54 -22.63 13.54
C SER A 99 27.57 -23.91 12.73
#